data_AF-A0A845QGV7-F1
#
_entry.id   AF-A0A845QGV7-F1
#
_cell.length_a   1.000
_cell.length_b   1.000
_cell.length_c   1.000
_cell.angle_alpha   90.00
_cell.angle_beta   90.00
_cell.angle_gamma   90.00
#
_symmetry.space_group_name_H-M   'P 1'
#
loop_
_entity.id
_entity.type
_entity.pdbx_description
1 polymer ?
#
loop_
_entity_poly.entity_id
_entity_poly.type
_entity_poly.pdbx_seq_one_letter_code
_entity_poly.pdbx_strand_id
1 'polypeptide(L)'
;AENAAGAVVGTLTTTDPDAGDTHTYAVSDDRFEVVDGQLKLKDGVSLDHEAADTISLDVTTTDAGGLSRTETFTISVSDENEVATDIALDNSS
;
A
#
# COMPACT_ATOMS: atom_id res chain seq x y z
N ALA A 1 7.14 7.27 3.82
CA ALA A 1 7.57 7.32 5.22
C ALA A 1 6.70 6.35 5.99
N GLU A 2 7.29 5.51 6.82
CA GLU A 2 6.53 4.77 7.83
C GLU A 2 5.81 5.72 8.79
N ASN A 3 4.86 5.20 9.58
CA ASN A 3 4.05 5.99 10.53
C ASN A 3 3.18 7.11 9.93
N ALA A 4 3.25 7.35 8.61
CA ALA A 4 2.38 8.27 7.90
C ALA A 4 1.02 7.62 7.59
N ALA A 5 0.02 7.94 8.40
CA ALA A 5 -1.33 7.45 8.20
C ALA A 5 -1.90 7.91 6.84
N GLY A 6 -2.48 6.99 6.07
CA GLY A 6 -3.10 7.29 4.78
C GLY A 6 -2.11 7.71 3.67
N ALA A 7 -0.83 7.32 3.80
CA ALA A 7 0.20 7.70 2.84
C ALA A 7 -0.14 7.28 1.41
N VAL A 8 0.08 8.19 0.46
CA VAL A 8 -0.02 7.90 -0.98
C VAL A 8 1.23 7.15 -1.42
N VAL A 9 1.02 6.00 -2.07
CA VAL A 9 2.10 5.20 -2.66
C VAL A 9 2.41 5.70 -4.07
N GLY A 10 1.38 5.96 -4.87
CA GLY A 10 1.53 6.45 -6.24
C GLY A 10 0.25 6.39 -7.06
N THR A 11 0.38 6.66 -8.36
CA THR A 11 -0.73 6.60 -9.32
C THR A 11 -0.67 5.32 -10.13
N LEU A 12 -1.79 4.64 -10.29
CA LEU A 12 -1.95 3.47 -11.15
C LEU A 12 -2.39 3.90 -12.55
N THR A 13 -1.84 3.25 -13.57
CA THR A 13 -2.23 3.45 -14.97
C THR A 13 -2.34 2.10 -15.67
N THR A 14 -3.38 1.92 -16.48
CA THR A 14 -3.55 0.73 -17.33
C THR A 14 -3.58 1.17 -18.80
N THR A 15 -2.78 0.48 -19.62
CA THR A 15 -2.78 0.68 -21.08
C THR A 15 -3.65 -0.40 -21.70
N ASP A 16 -4.68 0.00 -22.42
CA ASP A 16 -5.61 -0.91 -23.10
C ASP A 16 -5.78 -0.51 -24.59
N PRO A 17 -5.81 -1.47 -25.54
CA PRO A 17 -6.08 -1.20 -26.96
C PRO A 17 -7.46 -0.58 -27.25
N ASP A 18 -8.45 -0.82 -26.39
CA ASP A 18 -9.81 -0.31 -26.51
C ASP A 18 -9.87 1.15 -26.03
N ALA A 19 -9.78 2.06 -27.01
CA ALA A 19 -9.72 3.50 -26.75
C ALA A 19 -10.98 4.00 -26.01
N GLY A 20 -10.76 4.60 -24.83
CA GLY A 20 -11.82 5.18 -24.00
C GLY A 20 -12.42 4.22 -22.99
N ASP A 21 -11.84 3.02 -22.82
CA ASP A 21 -12.28 2.10 -21.77
C ASP A 21 -11.94 2.61 -20.36
N THR A 22 -12.79 2.24 -19.41
CA THR A 22 -12.63 2.52 -17.98
C THR A 22 -12.08 1.31 -17.27
N HIS A 23 -11.19 1.55 -16.31
CA HIS A 23 -10.56 0.49 -15.53
C HIS A 23 -10.88 0.65 -14.06
N THR A 24 -11.11 -0.48 -13.41
CA THR A 24 -11.24 -0.56 -11.95
C THR A 24 -10.06 -1.34 -11.38
N TYR A 25 -9.67 -1.01 -10.15
CA TYR A 25 -8.54 -1.65 -9.48
C TYR A 25 -8.98 -2.33 -8.18
N ALA A 26 -8.44 -3.53 -7.95
CA ALA A 26 -8.52 -4.24 -6.69
C ALA A 26 -7.11 -4.53 -6.17
N VAL A 27 -6.95 -4.57 -4.84
CA VAL A 27 -5.67 -4.81 -4.16
C VAL A 27 -5.78 -6.04 -3.28
N SER A 28 -4.71 -6.82 -3.14
CA SER A 28 -4.71 -8.05 -2.32
C SER A 28 -4.52 -7.83 -0.82
N ASP A 29 -4.17 -6.62 -0.40
CA ASP A 29 -3.92 -6.26 0.99
C ASP A 29 -4.90 -5.17 1.44
N ASP A 30 -5.68 -5.49 2.47
CA ASP A 30 -6.74 -4.64 3.01
C ASP A 30 -6.24 -3.33 3.63
N ARG A 31 -4.94 -3.17 3.87
CA ARG A 31 -4.34 -1.91 4.32
C ARG A 31 -4.34 -0.84 3.22
N PHE A 32 -4.39 -1.26 1.95
CA PHE A 32 -4.35 -0.37 0.80
C PHE A 32 -5.75 -0.15 0.22
N GLU A 33 -5.89 0.96 -0.50
CA GLU A 33 -7.05 1.27 -1.31
C GLU A 33 -6.64 2.07 -2.55
N VAL A 34 -7.52 2.08 -3.55
CA VAL A 34 -7.34 2.90 -4.75
C VAL A 34 -8.45 3.95 -4.79
N VAL A 35 -8.06 5.22 -4.71
CA VAL A 35 -8.98 6.36 -4.73
C VAL A 35 -8.56 7.29 -5.86
N ASP A 36 -9.47 7.57 -6.79
CA ASP A 36 -9.21 8.42 -7.97
C ASP A 36 -7.95 7.99 -8.76
N GLY A 37 -7.73 6.68 -8.89
CA GLY A 37 -6.57 6.11 -9.58
C GLY A 37 -5.26 6.16 -8.78
N GLN A 38 -5.28 6.65 -7.53
CA GLN A 38 -4.13 6.66 -6.65
C GLN A 38 -4.17 5.47 -5.69
N LEU A 39 -3.10 4.69 -5.68
CA LEU A 39 -2.84 3.69 -4.64
C LEU A 39 -2.36 4.41 -3.38
N LYS A 40 -3.07 4.21 -2.27
CA LYS A 40 -2.72 4.76 -0.96
C LYS A 40 -3.03 3.76 0.15
N LEU A 41 -2.48 3.99 1.34
CA LEU A 41 -2.95 3.35 2.57
C LEU A 41 -4.33 3.91 2.93
N LYS A 42 -5.17 3.09 3.55
CA LYS A 42 -6.43 3.56 4.13
C LYS A 42 -6.19 4.61 5.20
N ASP A 43 -7.16 5.51 5.36
CA ASP A 43 -7.08 6.54 6.40
C ASP A 43 -6.91 5.91 7.80
N GLY A 44 -5.95 6.42 8.56
CA GLY A 44 -5.59 5.89 9.88
C GLY A 44 -4.69 4.65 9.87
N VAL A 45 -4.38 4.08 8.69
CA VAL A 45 -3.42 2.99 8.54
C VAL A 45 -2.05 3.54 8.21
N SER A 46 -1.05 3.12 8.97
CA SER A 46 0.38 3.34 8.71
C SER A 46 1.10 2.01 8.55
N LEU A 47 2.32 2.07 8.00
CA LEU A 47 3.27 0.96 7.99
C LEU A 47 4.34 1.20 9.06
N ASP A 48 4.96 0.11 9.49
CA ASP A 48 6.02 0.02 10.49
C ASP A 48 7.14 -0.80 9.83
N HIS A 49 8.29 -0.17 9.66
CA HIS A 49 9.45 -0.71 8.97
C HIS A 49 10.07 -1.88 9.74
N GLU A 50 10.13 -1.78 11.07
CA GLU A 50 10.64 -2.83 11.97
C GLU A 50 9.79 -4.09 11.91
N ALA A 51 8.48 -3.93 11.64
CA ALA A 51 7.59 -5.05 11.36
C ALA A 51 7.82 -5.65 9.96
N ALA A 52 7.96 -4.81 8.93
CA ALA A 52 8.29 -5.23 7.57
C ALA A 52 8.87 -4.08 6.73
N ASP A 53 10.06 -4.28 6.17
CA ASP A 53 10.74 -3.32 5.29
C ASP A 53 10.13 -3.25 3.88
N THR A 54 9.40 -4.29 3.49
CA THR A 54 8.81 -4.45 2.16
C THR A 54 7.46 -5.12 2.22
N ILE A 55 6.52 -4.65 1.39
CA ILE A 55 5.21 -5.24 1.20
C ILE A 55 5.08 -5.72 -0.25
N SER A 56 4.72 -6.99 -0.44
CA SER A 56 4.31 -7.51 -1.75
C SER A 56 2.81 -7.31 -1.91
N LEU A 57 2.41 -6.54 -2.93
CA LEU A 57 1.02 -6.19 -3.19
C LEU A 57 0.62 -6.63 -4.60
N ASP A 58 -0.41 -7.45 -4.72
CA ASP A 58 -1.02 -7.74 -6.02
C ASP A 58 -2.09 -6.69 -6.30
N VAL A 59 -2.00 -6.09 -7.50
CA VAL A 59 -3.00 -5.16 -8.01
C VAL A 59 -3.64 -5.78 -9.24
N THR A 60 -4.96 -5.96 -9.20
CA THR A 60 -5.75 -6.42 -10.34
C THR A 60 -6.46 -5.25 -10.98
N THR A 61 -6.24 -5.04 -12.28
CA THR A 61 -7.03 -4.13 -13.10
C THR A 61 -8.07 -4.91 -13.88
N THR A 62 -9.29 -4.38 -13.97
CA THR A 62 -10.42 -4.96 -14.72
C THR A 62 -11.02 -3.91 -15.62
N ASP A 63 -11.16 -4.23 -16.91
CA ASP A 63 -11.78 -3.37 -17.93
C ASP A 63 -13.32 -3.40 -17.85
N ALA A 64 -14.02 -2.56 -18.63
CA ALA A 64 -15.49 -2.56 -18.64
C ALA A 64 -16.09 -3.83 -19.27
N GLY A 65 -15.31 -4.58 -20.06
CA GLY A 65 -15.65 -5.88 -20.62
C GLY A 65 -15.55 -7.04 -19.63
N GLY A 66 -14.93 -6.83 -18.47
CA GLY A 66 -14.68 -7.82 -17.43
C GLY A 66 -13.38 -8.61 -17.60
N LEU A 67 -12.52 -8.30 -18.57
CA LEU A 67 -11.18 -8.89 -18.65
C LEU A 67 -10.30 -8.28 -17.56
N SER A 68 -9.44 -9.10 -16.97
CA SER A 68 -8.62 -8.70 -15.84
C SER A 68 -7.16 -9.08 -16.03
N ARG A 69 -6.27 -8.28 -15.46
CA ARG A 69 -4.85 -8.55 -15.35
C ARG A 69 -4.37 -8.22 -13.95
N THR A 70 -3.54 -9.10 -13.39
CA THR A 70 -2.90 -8.91 -12.09
C THR A 70 -1.41 -8.64 -12.26
N GLU A 71 -0.88 -7.69 -11.50
CA GLU A 71 0.54 -7.40 -11.41
C GLU A 71 0.96 -7.26 -9.95
N THR A 72 2.09 -7.89 -9.60
CA THR A 72 2.65 -7.85 -8.25
C THR A 72 3.65 -6.70 -8.16
N PHE A 73 3.44 -5.81 -7.20
CA PHE A 73 4.33 -4.70 -6.86
C PHE A 73 5.04 -4.97 -5.53
N THR A 74 6.31 -4.58 -5.46
CA THR A 74 7.05 -4.52 -4.20
C THR A 74 7.10 -3.08 -3.72
N ILE A 75 6.45 -2.79 -2.60
CA ILE A 75 6.41 -1.47 -1.96
C ILE A 75 7.45 -1.45 -0.85
N SER A 76 8.45 -0.59 -0.96
CA SER A 76 9.43 -0.36 0.10
C SER A 76 8.85 0.55 1.18
N VAL A 77 8.98 0.13 2.44
CA VAL A 77 8.69 0.96 3.61
C VAL A 77 9.97 1.73 3.93
N SER A 78 9.88 3.06 4.05
CA SER A 78 11.05 3.87 4.40
C SER A 78 11.17 3.95 5.91
N ASP A 79 12.33 3.53 6.41
CA ASP A 79 12.78 3.68 7.80
C ASP A 79 12.91 5.17 8.18
N GLU A 80 12.25 5.56 9.24
CA GLU A 80 12.40 6.79 9.99
C GLU A 80 13.15 6.44 11.29
N ASN A 81 14.26 7.14 11.57
CA ASN A 81 15.05 6.82 12.76
C ASN A 81 14.26 7.08 14.07
N GLU A 82 13.70 6.01 14.62
CA GLU A 82 13.00 6.00 15.90
C GLU A 82 14.00 5.81 17.06
N VAL A 83 13.90 6.66 18.09
CA VAL A 83 14.66 6.48 19.33
C VAL A 83 13.85 5.61 20.29
N ALA A 84 14.48 4.58 20.85
CA ALA A 84 13.88 3.74 21.88
C ALA A 84 13.24 4.60 22.99
N THR A 85 11.92 4.49 23.13
CA THR A 85 11.14 5.37 24.03
C THR A 85 11.05 4.84 25.45
N ASP A 86 11.41 3.58 25.72
CA ASP A 86 11.29 3.01 27.07
C ASP A 86 12.35 1.93 27.39
N ILE A 87 12.80 1.93 28.64
CA ILE A 87 13.55 0.84 29.27
C ILE A 87 12.84 0.56 30.59
N ALA A 88 11.98 -0.46 30.59
CA ALA A 88 11.34 -0.95 31.81
C ALA A 88 12.17 -2.07 32.45
N LEU A 89 12.50 -1.91 33.73
CA LEU A 89 13.04 -2.97 34.58
C LEU A 89 11.88 -3.47 35.46
N ASP A 90 11.46 -4.73 35.29
CA ASP A 90 10.35 -5.34 36.04
C ASP A 90 10.78 -5.93 37.40
N ASN A 91 12.07 -5.95 37.70
CA ASN A 91 12.58 -6.40 38.99
C ASN A 91 12.81 -5.23 39.97
N SER A 92 11.72 -4.76 40.56
CA SER A 92 11.78 -4.16 41.90
C SER A 92 11.12 -5.11 42.91
N SER A 93 12.01 -5.78 43.65
CA SER A 93 11.85 -6.77 44.75
C SER A 93 11.45 -8.20 44.40
#